data_AF-A0AAX2ZCY9-F1
#
_entry.id   AF-A0AAX2ZCY9-F1
#
_cell.length_a   1.000
_cell.length_b   1.000
_cell.length_c   1.000
_cell.angle_alpha   90.00
_cell.angle_beta   90.00
_cell.angle_gamma   90.00
#
_symmetry.space_group_name_H-M   'P 1'
#
loop_
_entity.id
_entity.type
_entity.pdbx_description
1 polymer ?
#
loop_
_entity_poly.entity_id
_entity_poly.type
_entity_poly.pdbx_seq_one_letter_code
_entity_poly.pdbx_strand_id
1 'polypeptide(L)'
;MIKKHDKRLLNISKNFETALAIVILILVLLGMMDLVRSVYQAYIVDFSTPVEYSQLNSFLAEALLLVIGVELVVMLSLHTPGVLLEVLLYAIARKLILLPKSSGMGDLLLGILSIGAIFAIRKYLMSSEERAMNLSRLYNLKNNNSKEKEILDTEEINNNQ
;
A
#
# COMPACT_ATOMS: atom_id res chain seq x y z
N MET A 1 33.32 5.45 -7.61
CA MET A 1 33.05 6.89 -7.37
C MET A 1 31.54 7.23 -7.36
N ILE A 2 30.66 6.34 -6.89
CA ILE A 2 29.19 6.43 -7.12
C ILE A 2 28.41 7.05 -5.93
N LYS A 3 29.01 7.25 -4.76
CA LYS A 3 28.28 7.65 -3.53
C LYS A 3 27.77 9.11 -3.47
N LYS A 4 28.07 9.99 -4.44
CA LYS A 4 27.71 11.43 -4.38
C LYS A 4 26.40 11.77 -5.08
N HIS A 5 26.01 11.00 -6.11
CA HIS A 5 24.77 11.25 -6.86
C HIS A 5 23.53 10.80 -6.08
N ASP A 6 23.60 9.65 -5.40
CA ASP A 6 22.47 9.08 -4.65
C ASP A 6 21.99 10.01 -3.52
N LYS A 7 22.93 10.72 -2.87
CA LYS A 7 22.60 11.68 -1.80
C LYS A 7 21.84 12.91 -2.31
N ARG A 8 22.11 13.35 -3.54
CA ARG A 8 21.38 14.46 -4.16
C ARG A 8 19.95 14.03 -4.51
N LEU A 9 19.79 12.83 -5.05
CA LEU A 9 18.49 12.26 -5.39
C LEU A 9 17.62 12.04 -4.14
N LEU A 10 18.21 11.53 -3.06
CA LEU A 10 17.52 11.34 -1.78
C LEU A 10 17.04 12.66 -1.17
N ASN A 11 17.87 13.70 -1.18
CA ASN A 11 17.47 15.02 -0.66
C ASN A 11 16.39 15.68 -1.52
N ILE A 12 16.46 15.52 -2.85
CA ILE A 12 15.42 16.02 -3.75
C ILE A 12 14.10 15.29 -3.48
N SER A 13 14.12 13.96 -3.36
CA SER A 13 12.95 13.15 -3.04
C SER A 13 12.28 13.60 -1.73
N LYS A 14 13.08 13.84 -0.68
CA LYS A 14 12.56 14.31 0.63
C LYS A 14 11.89 15.69 0.56
N ASN A 15 12.44 16.61 -0.23
CA ASN A 15 11.82 17.91 -0.45
C ASN A 15 10.47 17.79 -1.16
N PHE A 16 10.38 16.92 -2.18
CA PHE A 16 9.13 16.66 -2.89
C PHE A 16 8.08 15.98 -2.00
N GLU A 17 8.50 15.01 -1.18
CA GLU A 17 7.65 14.34 -0.21
C GLU A 17 7.02 15.33 0.79
N THR A 18 7.85 16.23 1.34
CA THR A 18 7.38 17.27 2.25
C THR A 18 6.42 18.24 1.56
N ALA A 19 6.73 18.66 0.32
CA ALA A 19 5.87 19.56 -0.44
C ALA A 19 4.51 18.91 -0.77
N LEU A 20 4.50 17.64 -1.17
CA LEU A 20 3.29 16.89 -1.47
C LEU A 20 2.42 16.71 -0.22
N ALA A 21 3.03 16.37 0.92
CA ALA A 21 2.34 16.25 2.19
C ALA A 21 1.65 17.56 2.60
N ILE A 22 2.31 18.71 2.42
CA ILE A 22 1.74 20.03 2.70
C ILE A 22 0.55 20.34 1.80
N VAL A 23 0.65 20.06 0.49
CA VAL A 23 -0.46 20.30 -0.46
C VAL A 23 -1.69 19.49 -0.06
N ILE A 24 -1.51 18.20 0.24
CA ILE A 24 -2.61 17.32 0.61
C ILE A 24 -3.18 17.71 1.98
N LEU A 25 -2.34 18.14 2.93
CA LEU A 25 -2.80 18.67 4.20
C LEU A 25 -3.73 19.89 4.02
N ILE A 26 -3.38 20.81 3.12
CA ILE A 26 -4.25 21.97 2.80
C ILE A 26 -5.59 21.49 2.20
N LEU A 27 -5.57 20.53 1.28
CA LEU A 27 -6.80 19.97 0.69
C LEU A 27 -7.71 19.33 1.75
N VAL A 28 -7.12 18.58 2.70
CA VAL A 28 -7.86 17.98 3.81
C VAL A 28 -8.48 19.06 4.72
N LEU A 29 -7.74 20.14 5.01
CA LEU A 29 -8.26 21.26 5.81
C LEU A 29 -9.42 21.98 5.10
N LEU A 30 -9.29 22.22 3.79
CA LEU A 30 -10.37 22.80 2.99
C LEU A 30 -11.60 21.90 2.97
N GLY A 31 -11.41 20.59 2.78
CA GLY A 31 -12.52 19.64 2.79
C GLY A 31 -13.17 19.49 4.17
N MET A 32 -12.43 19.65 5.26
CA MET A 32 -13.01 19.71 6.62
C MET A 32 -13.89 20.95 6.79
N MET A 33 -13.46 22.10 6.29
CA MET A 33 -14.26 23.32 6.31
C MET A 33 -15.54 23.17 5.46
N ASP A 34 -15.43 22.51 4.30
CA ASP A 34 -16.56 22.25 3.42
C ASP A 34 -17.59 21.29 4.03
N LEU A 35 -17.13 20.20 4.65
CA LEU A 35 -17.98 19.26 5.38
C LEU A 35 -18.79 19.96 6.49
N VAL A 36 -18.13 20.80 7.30
CA VAL A 36 -18.81 21.55 8.37
C VAL A 36 -19.83 22.52 7.80
N ARG A 37 -19.51 23.20 6.68
CA ARG A 37 -20.45 24.07 5.98
C ARG A 37 -21.66 23.31 5.44
N SER A 38 -21.44 22.14 4.84
CA SER A 38 -22.45 21.25 4.28
C SER A 38 -23.42 20.75 5.37
N VAL A 39 -22.88 20.33 6.52
CA VAL A 39 -23.67 19.93 7.69
C VAL A 39 -24.45 21.13 8.26
N TYR A 40 -23.82 22.30 8.39
CA TYR A 40 -24.48 23.50 8.89
C TYR A 40 -25.66 23.93 8.01
N GLN A 41 -25.48 23.92 6.68
CA GLN A 41 -26.57 24.23 5.76
C GLN A 41 -27.73 23.24 5.89
N ALA A 42 -27.43 21.94 5.96
CA ALA A 42 -28.47 20.93 6.04
C ALA A 42 -29.22 20.89 7.37
N TYR A 43 -28.55 21.14 8.50
CA TYR A 43 -29.18 21.06 9.83
C TYR A 43 -29.74 22.37 10.36
N ILE A 44 -29.17 23.53 10.02
CA ILE A 44 -29.61 24.83 10.57
C ILE A 44 -30.50 25.60 9.59
N VAL A 45 -30.21 25.55 8.28
CA VAL A 45 -30.86 26.43 7.29
C VAL A 45 -32.12 25.79 6.70
N ASP A 46 -32.09 24.48 6.43
CA ASP A 46 -33.16 23.76 5.73
C ASP A 46 -33.92 22.78 6.66
N PHE A 47 -34.55 23.30 7.73
CA PHE A 47 -35.32 22.47 8.70
C PHE A 47 -36.62 21.84 8.15
N SER A 48 -36.90 21.99 6.86
CA SER A 48 -38.20 21.69 6.26
C SER A 48 -38.38 20.22 5.84
N THR A 49 -37.32 19.41 5.83
CA THR A 49 -37.38 17.98 5.48
C THR A 49 -36.69 17.11 6.54
N PRO A 50 -37.29 15.98 6.94
CA PRO A 50 -36.61 14.97 7.76
C PRO A 50 -35.31 14.52 7.07
N VAL A 51 -34.22 14.36 7.84
CA VAL A 51 -32.91 13.93 7.31
C VAL A 51 -33.07 12.63 6.55
N GLU A 52 -32.91 12.70 5.23
CA GLU A 52 -32.96 11.49 4.40
C GLU A 52 -31.67 10.68 4.57
N TYR A 53 -31.79 9.35 4.48
CA TYR A 53 -30.64 8.45 4.45
C TYR A 53 -29.62 8.81 3.36
N SER A 54 -30.07 9.42 2.25
CA SER A 54 -29.23 9.91 1.15
C SER A 54 -28.28 11.04 1.58
N GLN A 55 -28.77 12.01 2.38
CA GLN A 55 -27.98 13.13 2.88
C GLN A 55 -26.96 12.67 3.91
N LEU A 56 -27.36 11.78 4.83
CA LEU A 56 -26.45 11.17 5.79
C LEU A 56 -25.33 10.38 5.09
N ASN A 57 -25.68 9.61 4.05
CA ASN A 57 -24.70 8.87 3.25
C ASN A 57 -23.69 9.84 2.61
N SER A 58 -24.13 10.97 2.06
CA SER A 58 -23.25 12.00 1.50
C SER A 58 -22.31 12.63 2.55
N PHE A 59 -22.77 12.95 3.75
CA PHE A 59 -21.89 13.47 4.80
C PHE A 59 -20.88 12.43 5.28
N LEU A 60 -21.31 11.19 5.50
CA LEU A 60 -20.42 10.11 5.85
C LEU A 60 -19.42 9.83 4.73
N ALA A 61 -19.84 9.94 3.47
CA ALA A 61 -18.93 9.88 2.35
C ALA A 61 -17.85 10.97 2.52
N GLU A 62 -18.23 12.22 2.51
CA GLU A 62 -17.28 13.33 2.55
C GLU A 62 -16.35 13.26 3.78
N ALA A 63 -16.88 12.92 4.96
CA ALA A 63 -16.10 12.72 6.19
C ALA A 63 -15.05 11.60 6.08
N LEU A 64 -15.45 10.41 5.63
CA LEU A 64 -14.51 9.30 5.50
C LEU A 64 -13.50 9.56 4.35
N LEU A 65 -13.76 10.51 3.43
CA LEU A 65 -12.78 10.94 2.41
C LEU A 65 -11.65 11.74 3.04
N LEU A 66 -12.01 12.62 3.99
CA LEU A 66 -11.05 13.40 4.75
C LEU A 66 -10.16 12.51 5.61
N VAL A 67 -10.73 11.47 6.23
CA VAL A 67 -9.95 10.49 7.01
C VAL A 67 -8.88 9.82 6.15
N ILE A 68 -9.25 9.33 4.95
CA ILE A 68 -8.29 8.78 3.98
C ILE A 68 -7.21 9.81 3.62
N GLY A 69 -7.61 11.07 3.43
CA GLY A 69 -6.68 12.15 3.11
C GLY A 69 -5.65 12.42 4.23
N VAL A 70 -6.08 12.43 5.50
CA VAL A 70 -5.19 12.56 6.66
C VAL A 70 -4.21 11.39 6.73
N GLU A 71 -4.71 10.17 6.61
CA GLU A 71 -3.89 8.96 6.65
C GLU A 71 -2.85 8.94 5.52
N LEU A 72 -3.23 9.40 4.33
CA LEU A 72 -2.33 9.52 3.19
C LEU A 72 -1.18 10.52 3.47
N VAL A 73 -1.44 11.64 4.16
CA VAL A 73 -0.40 12.62 4.55
C VAL A 73 0.61 12.00 5.51
N VAL A 74 0.13 11.28 6.53
CA VAL A 74 0.99 10.57 7.50
C VAL A 74 1.84 9.52 6.78
N MET A 75 1.22 8.81 5.86
CA MET A 75 1.80 7.74 5.10
C MET A 75 2.85 8.20 4.09
N LEU A 76 2.63 9.36 3.44
CA LEU A 76 3.63 10.02 2.60
C LEU A 76 4.84 10.50 3.41
N SER A 77 4.63 10.92 4.68
CA SER A 77 5.70 11.47 5.52
C SER A 77 6.55 10.41 6.23
N LEU A 78 5.99 9.22 6.50
CA LEU A 78 6.67 8.17 7.27
C LEU A 78 7.31 7.06 6.42
N HIS A 79 7.20 7.14 5.09
CA HIS A 79 7.85 6.21 4.13
C HIS A 79 7.71 4.72 4.49
N THR A 80 6.63 4.33 5.18
CA THR A 80 6.43 2.97 5.70
C THR A 80 5.32 2.27 4.93
N PRO A 81 5.64 1.27 4.09
CA PRO A 81 4.68 0.65 3.19
C PRO A 81 3.59 -0.20 3.87
N GLY A 82 3.71 -0.46 5.18
CA GLY A 82 2.71 -1.22 5.95
C GLY A 82 1.38 -0.48 6.13
N VAL A 83 1.44 0.85 6.34
CA VAL A 83 0.27 1.70 6.56
C VAL A 83 -0.55 1.86 5.27
N LEU A 84 0.10 1.78 4.10
CA LEU A 84 -0.55 1.95 2.79
C LEU A 84 -1.74 0.99 2.58
N LEU A 85 -1.57 -0.25 3.02
CA LEU A 85 -2.54 -1.32 2.78
C LEU A 85 -3.79 -1.13 3.65
N GLU A 86 -3.64 -0.60 4.86
CA GLU A 86 -4.75 -0.30 5.76
C GLU A 86 -5.61 0.83 5.21
N VAL A 87 -4.98 1.92 4.75
CA VAL A 87 -5.66 3.06 4.11
C VAL A 87 -6.34 2.64 2.81
N LEU A 88 -5.69 1.80 1.99
CA LEU A 88 -6.26 1.28 0.75
C LEU A 88 -7.49 0.40 1.04
N LEU A 89 -7.40 -0.47 2.05
CA LEU A 89 -8.51 -1.32 2.48
C LEU A 89 -9.67 -0.48 3.01
N TYR A 90 -9.40 0.56 3.79
CA TYR A 90 -10.40 1.51 4.28
C TYR A 90 -11.08 2.29 3.13
N ALA A 91 -10.29 2.74 2.16
CA ALA A 91 -10.81 3.41 0.96
C ALA A 91 -11.73 2.49 0.14
N ILE A 92 -11.37 1.22 -0.01
CA ILE A 92 -12.22 0.22 -0.68
C ILE A 92 -13.46 -0.05 0.15
N ALA A 93 -13.32 -0.37 1.44
CA ALA A 93 -14.41 -0.72 2.34
C ALA A 93 -15.50 0.35 2.39
N ARG A 94 -15.10 1.62 2.45
CA ARG A 94 -16.03 2.73 2.39
C ARG A 94 -16.77 2.78 1.06
N LYS A 95 -16.09 2.59 -0.08
CA LYS A 95 -16.78 2.51 -1.38
C LYS A 95 -17.82 1.39 -1.34
N LEU A 96 -17.53 0.24 -0.73
CA LEU A 96 -18.52 -0.83 -0.59
C LEU A 96 -19.78 -0.40 0.18
N ILE A 97 -19.65 0.44 1.21
CA ILE A 97 -20.76 0.87 2.08
C ILE A 97 -21.61 1.97 1.43
N LEU A 98 -21.00 2.85 0.63
CA LEU A 98 -21.67 4.05 0.11
C LEU A 98 -22.29 3.86 -1.28
N LEU A 99 -22.04 2.74 -1.96
CA LEU A 99 -22.65 2.50 -3.27
C LEU A 99 -24.19 2.43 -3.14
N PRO A 100 -24.93 3.24 -3.93
CA PRO A 100 -26.36 3.07 -4.04
C PRO A 100 -26.68 1.66 -4.54
N LYS A 101 -27.68 1.00 -3.94
CA LYS A 101 -28.15 -0.36 -4.32
C LYS A 101 -28.57 -0.52 -5.79
N SER A 102 -28.54 0.56 -6.59
CA SER A 102 -28.88 0.59 -8.01
C SER A 102 -27.72 0.19 -8.93
N SER A 103 -26.47 0.37 -8.52
CA SER A 103 -25.30 -0.12 -9.26
C SER A 103 -25.05 -1.56 -8.87
N GLY A 104 -25.06 -2.46 -9.85
CA GLY A 104 -25.06 -3.90 -9.63
C GLY A 104 -23.90 -4.34 -8.72
N MET A 105 -24.24 -5.10 -7.66
CA MET A 105 -23.29 -5.76 -6.75
C MET A 105 -22.16 -6.51 -7.51
N GLY A 106 -22.38 -6.88 -8.77
CA GLY A 106 -21.41 -7.51 -9.66
C GLY A 106 -20.14 -6.70 -9.91
N ASP A 107 -20.22 -5.37 -10.05
CA ASP A 107 -19.03 -4.54 -10.34
C ASP A 107 -18.04 -4.53 -9.16
N LEU A 108 -18.58 -4.53 -7.94
CA LEU A 108 -17.80 -4.68 -6.70
C LEU A 108 -17.13 -6.06 -6.63
N LEU A 109 -17.90 -7.10 -6.92
CA LEU A 109 -17.42 -8.48 -6.89
C LEU A 109 -16.28 -8.67 -7.89
N LEU A 110 -16.39 -8.12 -9.09
CA LEU A 110 -15.34 -8.14 -10.12
C LEU A 110 -14.10 -7.32 -9.71
N GLY A 111 -14.29 -6.20 -9.01
CA GLY A 111 -13.20 -5.41 -8.46
C GLY A 111 -12.39 -6.17 -7.40
N ILE A 112 -13.09 -6.80 -6.43
CA ILE A 112 -12.46 -7.62 -5.39
C ILE A 112 -11.78 -8.85 -6.01
N LEU A 113 -12.43 -9.50 -6.99
CA LEU A 113 -11.86 -10.64 -7.71
C LEU A 113 -10.57 -10.25 -8.46
N SER A 114 -10.51 -9.06 -9.05
CA SER A 114 -9.30 -8.54 -9.71
C SER A 114 -8.14 -8.32 -8.73
N ILE A 115 -8.41 -7.74 -7.56
CA ILE A 115 -7.39 -7.56 -6.51
C ILE A 115 -6.89 -8.93 -6.03
N GLY A 116 -7.81 -9.87 -5.80
CA GLY A 116 -7.49 -11.25 -5.44
C GLY A 116 -6.64 -11.96 -6.50
N ALA A 117 -6.94 -11.76 -7.78
CA ALA A 117 -6.17 -12.32 -8.89
C ALA A 117 -4.75 -11.74 -8.96
N ILE A 118 -4.57 -10.43 -8.78
CA ILE A 118 -3.24 -9.80 -8.71
C ILE A 118 -2.42 -10.38 -7.55
N PHE A 119 -3.05 -10.56 -6.39
CA PHE A 119 -2.40 -11.16 -5.22
C PHE A 119 -2.03 -12.63 -5.47
N ALA A 120 -2.90 -13.38 -6.15
CA ALA A 120 -2.67 -14.76 -6.53
C ALA A 120 -1.52 -14.88 -7.53
N ILE A 121 -1.47 -14.04 -8.57
CA ILE A 121 -0.36 -13.98 -9.54
C ILE A 121 0.94 -13.69 -8.80
N ARG A 122 0.95 -12.69 -7.92
CA ARG A 122 2.15 -12.35 -7.14
C ARG A 122 2.63 -13.52 -6.29
N LYS A 123 1.71 -14.25 -5.66
CA LYS A 123 2.04 -15.42 -4.83
C LYS A 123 2.49 -16.62 -5.65
N TYR A 124 1.83 -16.94 -6.76
CA TYR A 124 2.12 -18.14 -7.54
C TYR A 124 3.29 -17.98 -8.52
N LEU A 125 3.44 -16.80 -9.11
CA LEU A 125 4.50 -16.55 -10.09
C LEU A 125 5.85 -16.28 -9.40
N MET A 126 5.90 -15.36 -8.42
CA MET A 126 7.15 -15.03 -7.73
C MET A 126 7.63 -16.11 -6.75
N SER A 127 6.72 -16.83 -6.06
CA SER A 127 7.15 -17.91 -5.16
C SER A 127 7.83 -19.07 -5.90
N SER A 128 7.51 -19.28 -7.18
CA SER A 128 8.11 -20.34 -8.00
C SER A 128 9.55 -20.01 -8.40
N GLU A 129 9.79 -18.77 -8.83
CA GLU A 129 11.12 -18.25 -9.18
C GLU A 129 12.02 -18.10 -7.94
N GLU A 130 11.46 -17.66 -6.81
CA GLU A 130 12.20 -17.54 -5.55
C GLU A 130 12.62 -18.91 -5.00
N ARG A 131 11.74 -19.93 -5.11
CA ARG A 131 12.09 -21.32 -4.74
C ARG A 131 13.16 -21.91 -5.65
N ALA A 132 13.06 -21.68 -6.97
CA ALA A 132 14.06 -22.14 -7.93
C ALA A 132 15.43 -21.52 -7.65
N MET A 133 15.49 -20.20 -7.40
CA MET A 133 16.73 -19.49 -7.12
C MET A 133 17.39 -19.94 -5.82
N ASN A 134 16.60 -20.16 -4.75
CA ASN A 134 17.11 -20.66 -3.48
C ASN A 134 17.63 -22.10 -3.59
N LEU A 135 16.94 -22.96 -4.36
CA LEU A 135 17.37 -24.35 -4.57
C LEU A 135 18.67 -24.44 -5.40
N SER A 136 18.81 -23.61 -6.44
CA SER A 136 20.05 -23.50 -7.22
C SER A 136 21.22 -23.05 -6.36
N ARG A 137 21.01 -22.15 -5.39
CA ARG A 137 22.04 -21.76 -4.42
C ARG A 137 22.44 -22.93 -3.53
N LEU A 138 21.49 -23.67 -2.96
CA LEU A 138 21.79 -24.82 -2.11
C LEU A 138 22.50 -25.95 -2.87
N TYR A 139 22.10 -26.21 -4.12
CA TYR A 139 22.79 -27.17 -4.98
C TYR A 139 24.26 -26.78 -5.20
N ASN A 140 24.52 -25.50 -5.48
CA ASN A 140 25.88 -25.01 -5.75
C ASN A 140 26.76 -24.98 -4.48
N LEU A 141 26.20 -24.61 -3.31
CA LEU A 141 26.92 -24.68 -2.03
C LEU A 141 27.27 -26.13 -1.65
N LYS A 142 26.33 -27.05 -1.83
CA LYS A 142 26.57 -28.47 -1.51
C LYS A 142 27.65 -29.05 -2.41
N ASN A 143 27.62 -28.74 -3.71
CA ASN A 143 28.62 -29.20 -4.66
C ASN A 143 30.02 -28.63 -4.37
N ASN A 144 30.14 -27.34 -4.02
CA ASN A 144 31.41 -26.76 -3.60
C ASN A 144 31.95 -27.40 -2.32
N ASN A 145 31.10 -27.57 -1.29
CA ASN A 145 31.53 -28.18 -0.03
C ASN A 145 31.91 -29.66 -0.18
N SER A 146 31.24 -30.40 -1.08
CA SER A 146 31.61 -31.78 -1.38
C SER A 146 32.96 -31.88 -2.09
N LYS A 147 33.25 -30.99 -3.05
CA LYS A 147 34.57 -30.92 -3.69
C LYS A 147 35.67 -30.50 -2.72
N GLU A 148 35.38 -29.53 -1.85
CA GLU A 148 36.34 -29.08 -0.83
C GLU A 148 36.70 -30.20 0.15
N LYS A 149 35.71 -31.01 0.57
CA LYS A 149 35.98 -32.22 1.35
C LYS A 149 36.83 -33.24 0.62
N GLU A 150 36.53 -33.52 -0.66
CA GLU A 150 37.27 -34.50 -1.45
C GLU A 150 38.75 -34.09 -1.66
N ILE A 151 39.02 -32.77 -1.75
CA ILE A 151 40.36 -32.20 -1.84
C ILE A 151 41.09 -32.28 -0.49
N LEU A 152 40.43 -31.96 0.63
CA LEU A 152 41.01 -32.08 1.97
C LEU A 152 41.36 -33.54 2.31
N ASP A 153 40.46 -34.47 1.99
CA ASP A 153 40.70 -35.90 2.22
C ASP A 153 41.88 -36.41 1.38
N THR A 154 42.07 -35.87 0.16
CA THR A 154 43.21 -36.23 -0.71
C THR A 154 44.53 -35.60 -0.24
N GLU A 155 44.51 -34.36 0.28
CA GLU A 155 45.71 -33.72 0.85
C GLU A 155 46.15 -34.37 2.17
N GLU A 156 45.22 -34.77 3.05
CA GLU A 156 45.58 -35.49 4.29
C GLU A 156 46.21 -36.86 4.01
N ILE A 157 45.73 -37.59 3.00
CA ILE A 157 46.29 -38.89 2.63
C ILE A 157 47.73 -38.74 2.09
N ASN A 158 48.00 -37.69 1.33
CA ASN A 158 49.30 -37.48 0.68
C ASN A 158 50.37 -36.89 1.63
N ASN A 159 49.97 -36.20 2.71
CA ASN A 159 50.89 -35.69 3.74
C ASN A 159 51.28 -36.72 4.81
N ASN A 160 50.56 -37.85 4.89
CA ASN A 160 50.81 -38.92 5.87
C ASN A 160 51.53 -40.15 5.27
N GLN A 161 52.01 -40.07 4.02
CA GLN A 161 52.89 -41.05 3.37
C GLN A 161 54.31 -40.49 3.23
#